data_AF-A0A0C9ZWG5-F1
#
_entry.id   AF-A0A0C9ZWG5-F1
#
_cell.length_a   1.000
_cell.length_b   1.000
_cell.length_c   1.000
_cell.angle_alpha   90.00
_cell.angle_beta   90.00
_cell.angle_gamma   90.00
#
_symmetry.space_group_name_H-M   'P 1'
#
loop_
_entity.id
_entity.type
_entity.pdbx_description
1 polymer ?
#
loop_
_entity_poly.entity_id
_entity_poly.type
_entity_poly.pdbx_seq_one_letter_code
_entity_poly.pdbx_strand_id
1 'polypeptide(L)'
;YVHLTSTSSVFSQANIAAFNASYRYDAIRHALVYKPVAKKVRSVSAITPPEYRVVRELPPDPLKGIAPLPTHPPDFVPGVRFTQARADKLDIDPAKWLWPEEAKLVRWLILTHELAFAWEASERGRLDERYFPPYKIPTVPHAPWSQRNIPVPPSTIGEVTRIIKEKIASGVYEPSTAAYRSRWFCVVKKDGKSLRLV
;
A
#
# COMPACT_ATOMS: atom_id res chain seq x y z
N TYR A 1 -16.66 -37.21 -11.62
CA TYR A 1 -16.63 -35.84 -12.18
C TYR A 1 -15.28 -35.63 -12.83
N VAL A 2 -15.26 -35.35 -14.13
CA VAL A 2 -14.03 -35.04 -14.88
C VAL A 2 -13.51 -33.68 -14.38
N HIS A 3 -12.34 -33.68 -13.76
CA HIS A 3 -11.70 -32.46 -13.30
C HIS A 3 -11.17 -31.69 -14.52
N LEU A 4 -11.77 -30.55 -14.83
CA LEU A 4 -11.26 -29.64 -15.87
C LEU A 4 -10.12 -28.80 -15.29
N THR A 5 -8.90 -29.04 -15.75
CA THR A 5 -7.67 -28.34 -15.35
C THR A 5 -7.28 -27.26 -16.37
N SER A 6 -6.67 -26.18 -15.85
CA SER A 6 -6.11 -25.06 -16.62
C SER A 6 -4.91 -25.52 -17.46
N THR A 7 -4.75 -24.97 -18.66
CA THR A 7 -3.81 -25.36 -19.73
C THR A 7 -2.31 -25.18 -19.47
N SER A 8 -1.85 -24.95 -18.23
CA SER A 8 -0.45 -24.55 -17.98
C SER A 8 0.27 -25.32 -16.87
N SER A 9 -0.30 -26.39 -16.32
CA SER A 9 0.42 -27.25 -15.36
C SER A 9 -0.13 -28.67 -15.40
N VAL A 10 0.59 -29.58 -16.04
CA VAL A 10 0.30 -31.02 -15.92
C VAL A 10 0.87 -31.50 -14.59
N PHE A 11 0.00 -31.73 -13.61
CA PHE A 11 0.40 -32.37 -12.35
C PHE A 11 0.61 -33.87 -12.61
N SER A 12 1.70 -34.44 -12.11
CA SER A 12 1.93 -35.89 -12.15
C SER A 12 0.87 -36.64 -11.34
N GLN A 13 0.63 -37.92 -11.67
CA GLN A 13 -0.29 -38.79 -10.92
C GLN A 13 0.02 -38.80 -9.41
N ALA A 14 1.31 -38.73 -9.05
CA ALA A 14 1.78 -38.67 -7.67
C ALA A 14 1.39 -37.36 -6.98
N ASN A 15 1.48 -36.22 -7.68
CA ASN A 15 1.06 -34.93 -7.14
C ASN A 15 -0.46 -34.87 -6.92
N ILE A 16 -1.24 -35.49 -7.82
CA ILE A 16 -2.70 -35.60 -7.68
C ILE A 16 -3.06 -36.47 -6.46
N ALA A 17 -2.38 -37.61 -6.30
CA ALA A 17 -2.60 -38.50 -5.16
C ALA A 17 -2.25 -37.83 -3.82
N ALA A 18 -1.10 -37.13 -3.76
CA ALA A 18 -0.69 -36.38 -2.57
C ALA A 18 -1.66 -35.23 -2.24
N PHE A 19 -2.15 -34.51 -3.26
CA PHE A 19 -3.12 -33.43 -3.08
C PHE A 19 -4.45 -33.95 -2.52
N ASN A 20 -4.97 -35.05 -3.09
CA ASN A 20 -6.23 -35.66 -2.64
C ASN A 20 -6.11 -36.32 -1.25
N ALA A 21 -4.93 -36.84 -0.89
CA ALA A 21 -4.68 -37.38 0.44
C ALA A 21 -4.65 -36.27 1.51
N SER A 22 -4.15 -35.09 1.14
CA SER A 22 -3.99 -33.94 2.04
C SER A 22 -5.26 -33.10 2.18
N TYR A 23 -6.07 -33.00 1.12
CA TYR A 23 -7.27 -32.16 1.07
C TYR A 23 -8.51 -32.99 0.79
N ARG A 24 -9.22 -33.38 1.87
CA ARG A 24 -10.56 -33.98 1.76
C ARG A 24 -11.59 -32.89 1.47
N TYR A 25 -12.42 -33.11 0.45
CA TYR A 25 -13.57 -32.26 0.17
C TYR A 25 -14.53 -32.25 1.38
N ASP A 26 -14.67 -31.09 2.01
CA ASP A 26 -15.61 -30.88 3.11
C ASP A 26 -16.99 -30.51 2.55
N ALA A 27 -17.90 -31.48 2.55
CA ALA A 27 -19.26 -31.33 2.03
C ALA A 27 -20.10 -30.32 2.82
N ILE A 28 -19.74 -30.04 4.08
CA ILE A 28 -20.45 -29.08 4.96
C ILE A 28 -20.01 -27.65 4.63
N ARG A 29 -18.75 -27.45 4.21
CA ARG A 29 -18.17 -26.12 3.96
C ARG A 29 -18.20 -25.67 2.50
N HIS A 30 -18.66 -26.50 1.56
CA HIS A 30 -18.65 -26.23 0.11
C HIS A 30 -17.32 -25.61 -0.38
N ALA A 31 -16.20 -26.08 0.17
CA ALA A 31 -14.89 -25.55 -0.17
C ALA A 31 -14.34 -26.29 -1.40
N LEU A 32 -14.70 -25.81 -2.59
CA LEU A 32 -13.85 -26.06 -3.75
C LEU A 32 -12.53 -25.32 -3.50
N VAL A 33 -11.42 -26.07 -3.44
CA VAL A 33 -10.03 -25.55 -3.26
C VAL A 33 -9.75 -24.38 -4.20
N TYR A 34 -10.38 -24.38 -5.37
CA TYR A 34 -10.19 -23.37 -6.39
C TYR A 34 -11.53 -22.91 -6.95
N LYS A 35 -11.73 -21.58 -7.05
CA LYS A 35 -12.84 -20.99 -7.80
C LYS A 35 -12.55 -21.16 -9.30
N PRO A 36 -13.30 -22.01 -10.02
CA PRO A 36 -13.05 -22.26 -11.45
C PRO A 36 -13.03 -20.95 -12.23
N VAL A 37 -12.20 -20.86 -13.27
CA VAL A 37 -12.10 -19.65 -14.11
C VAL A 37 -13.47 -19.22 -14.63
N ALA A 38 -14.32 -20.17 -15.01
CA ALA A 38 -15.69 -19.93 -15.45
C ALA A 38 -16.61 -19.29 -14.38
N LYS A 39 -16.30 -19.48 -13.09
CA LYS A 39 -17.06 -18.90 -11.96
C LYS A 39 -16.46 -17.57 -11.48
N LYS A 40 -15.31 -17.12 -12.01
CA LYS A 40 -14.72 -15.83 -11.62
C LYS A 40 -15.63 -14.69 -12.05
N VAL A 41 -15.93 -13.80 -11.10
CA VAL A 41 -16.61 -12.53 -11.40
C VAL A 41 -15.60 -11.68 -12.14
N ARG A 42 -15.98 -11.22 -13.33
CA ARG A 42 -15.17 -10.32 -14.15
C ARG A 42 -15.77 -8.93 -14.08
N SER A 43 -14.92 -7.92 -14.22
CA SER A 43 -15.42 -6.57 -14.46
C SER A 43 -16.23 -6.55 -15.76
N VAL A 44 -17.28 -5.73 -15.77
CA VAL A 44 -18.03 -5.47 -16.99
C VAL A 44 -17.19 -4.52 -17.84
N SER A 45 -16.89 -4.94 -19.07
CA SER A 45 -16.20 -4.09 -20.04
C SER A 45 -17.19 -3.03 -20.53
N ALA A 46 -17.21 -1.88 -19.87
CA ALA A 46 -18.08 -0.76 -20.18
C ALA A 46 -17.25 0.53 -20.28
N ILE A 47 -17.72 1.48 -21.09
CA ILE A 47 -17.12 2.81 -21.20
C ILE A 47 -17.32 3.54 -19.87
N THR A 48 -16.24 4.11 -19.31
CA THR A 48 -16.34 4.94 -18.10
C THR A 48 -17.16 6.20 -18.40
N PRO A 49 -18.30 6.41 -17.71
CA PRO A 49 -19.12 7.59 -17.95
C PRO A 49 -18.34 8.89 -17.64
N PRO A 50 -18.63 10.00 -18.34
CA PRO A 50 -17.90 11.26 -18.16
C PRO A 50 -17.78 11.74 -16.72
N GLU A 51 -18.82 11.53 -15.90
CA GLU A 51 -18.90 11.94 -14.50
C GLU A 51 -17.94 11.18 -13.56
N TYR A 52 -17.39 10.04 -14.00
CA TYR A 52 -16.38 9.25 -13.29
C TYR A 52 -14.98 9.44 -13.89
N ARG A 53 -14.81 10.28 -14.91
CA ARG A 53 -13.49 10.55 -15.49
C ARG A 53 -12.65 11.32 -14.49
N VAL A 54 -11.40 10.90 -14.34
CA VAL A 54 -10.41 11.59 -13.52
C VAL A 54 -9.93 12.82 -14.27
N VAL A 55 -10.34 14.00 -13.82
CA VAL A 55 -9.78 15.27 -14.28
C VAL A 55 -8.58 15.58 -13.41
N ARG A 56 -7.43 15.85 -14.05
CA ARG A 56 -6.21 16.30 -13.37
C ARG A 56 -5.91 17.70 -13.86
N GLU A 57 -5.87 18.63 -12.93
CA GLU A 57 -5.48 20.00 -13.23
C GLU A 57 -4.06 20.17 -12.70
N LEU A 58 -3.09 20.40 -13.57
CA LEU A 58 -1.73 20.68 -13.14
C LEU A 58 -1.57 22.18 -12.90
N PRO A 59 -0.71 22.60 -11.96
CA PRO A 59 -0.37 24.00 -11.82
C PRO A 59 0.25 24.54 -13.13
N PRO A 60 0.04 25.82 -13.47
CA PRO A 60 0.53 26.41 -14.73
C PRO A 60 2.04 26.30 -14.93
N ASP A 61 2.83 26.36 -13.85
CA ASP A 61 4.28 26.16 -13.86
C ASP A 61 4.72 25.41 -12.58
N PRO A 62 5.09 24.13 -12.68
CA PRO A 62 5.51 23.33 -11.54
C PRO A 62 6.93 23.66 -11.04
N LEU A 63 7.72 24.41 -11.81
CA LEU A 63 9.09 24.79 -11.46
C LEU A 63 9.17 26.19 -10.86
N LYS A 64 8.05 26.91 -10.84
CA LYS A 64 7.98 28.27 -10.31
C LYS A 64 8.37 28.30 -8.82
N GLY A 65 9.40 29.08 -8.51
CA GLY A 65 9.86 29.28 -7.13
C GLY A 65 10.89 28.25 -6.64
N ILE A 66 11.39 27.37 -7.51
CA ILE A 66 12.56 26.53 -7.18
C ILE A 66 13.79 27.43 -6.99
N ALA A 67 14.42 27.34 -5.83
CA ALA A 67 15.66 28.03 -5.55
C ALA A 67 16.81 27.41 -6.37
N PRO A 68 17.74 28.22 -6.90
CA PRO A 68 18.95 27.69 -7.52
C PRO A 68 19.80 26.94 -6.50
N LEU A 69 20.58 25.97 -6.98
CA LEU A 69 21.53 25.26 -6.11
C LEU A 69 22.61 26.24 -5.63
N PRO A 70 22.90 26.29 -4.32
CA PRO A 70 23.99 27.10 -3.82
C PRO A 70 25.33 26.48 -4.25
N THR A 71 26.26 27.32 -4.71
CA THR A 71 27.64 26.90 -4.99
C THR A 71 28.43 26.63 -3.71
N HIS A 72 28.05 27.30 -2.62
CA HIS A 72 28.62 27.11 -1.28
C HIS A 72 27.47 26.86 -0.29
N PRO A 73 27.11 25.59 -0.02
CA PRO A 73 26.00 25.29 0.86
C PRO A 73 26.31 25.74 2.30
N PRO A 74 25.31 26.27 3.03
CA PRO A 74 25.47 26.67 4.42
C PRO A 74 25.63 25.45 5.34
N ASP A 75 26.20 25.67 6.53
CA ASP A 75 26.30 24.62 7.54
C ASP A 75 24.92 24.10 7.95
N PHE A 76 24.86 22.82 8.29
CA PHE A 76 23.60 22.17 8.62
C PHE A 76 23.04 22.75 9.92
N VAL A 77 21.80 23.23 9.85
CA VAL A 77 20.99 23.64 11.00
C VAL A 77 19.75 22.75 11.01
N PRO A 78 19.42 22.10 12.16
CA PRO A 78 18.24 21.25 12.26
C PRO A 78 16.94 21.97 11.88
N GLY A 79 16.16 21.34 11.00
CA GLY A 79 14.84 21.82 10.57
C GLY A 79 13.69 21.29 11.44
N VAL A 80 12.46 21.49 10.97
CA VAL A 80 11.24 21.02 11.64
C VAL A 80 11.15 19.49 11.59
N ARG A 81 11.38 18.91 10.41
CA ARG A 81 11.36 17.45 10.17
C ARG A 81 12.76 16.90 10.03
N PHE A 82 13.70 17.63 9.42
CA PHE A 82 15.06 17.12 9.27
C PHE A 82 15.92 17.51 10.48
N THR A 83 15.77 16.73 11.57
CA THR A 83 16.47 16.94 12.84
C THR A 83 17.91 16.40 12.82
N GLN A 84 18.73 16.81 13.78
CA GLN A 84 20.10 16.29 13.92
C GLN A 84 20.14 14.76 14.02
N ALA A 85 19.27 14.17 14.84
CA ALA A 85 19.22 12.71 14.99
C ALA A 85 18.86 11.98 13.68
N ARG A 86 18.01 12.59 12.83
CA ARG A 86 17.68 12.05 11.51
C ARG A 86 18.84 12.22 10.53
N ALA A 87 19.53 13.36 10.58
CA ALA A 87 20.72 13.64 9.78
C ALA A 87 21.90 12.70 10.10
N ASP A 88 22.13 12.41 11.38
CA ASP A 88 23.20 11.50 11.82
C ASP A 88 22.92 10.04 11.44
N LYS A 89 21.65 9.65 11.43
CA LYS A 89 21.21 8.31 11.00
C LYS A 89 21.19 8.16 9.48
N LEU A 90 21.08 9.26 8.74
CA LEU A 90 21.05 9.25 7.29
C LEU A 90 22.48 9.09 6.76
N ASP A 91 22.79 7.89 6.30
CA ASP A 91 24.03 7.62 5.59
C ASP A 91 23.93 8.13 4.14
N ILE A 92 24.42 9.35 3.92
CA ILE A 92 24.37 10.04 2.62
C ILE A 92 25.40 9.46 1.64
N ASP A 93 26.51 8.94 2.16
CA ASP A 93 27.63 8.49 1.33
C ASP A 93 28.25 7.18 1.88
N PRO A 94 27.50 6.06 1.76
CA PRO A 94 28.00 4.76 2.20
C PRO A 94 29.29 4.34 1.48
N ALA A 95 29.51 4.84 0.27
CA ALA A 95 30.67 4.52 -0.57
C ALA A 95 31.87 5.47 -0.36
N LYS A 96 31.71 6.54 0.41
CA LYS A 96 32.72 7.60 0.63
C LYS A 96 33.22 8.24 -0.67
N TRP A 97 32.33 8.42 -1.64
CA TRP A 97 32.65 8.99 -2.95
C TRP A 97 32.44 10.51 -3.03
N LEU A 98 31.55 11.06 -2.21
CA LEU A 98 31.20 12.48 -2.23
C LEU A 98 32.27 13.33 -1.55
N TRP A 99 32.51 14.51 -2.11
CA TRP A 99 33.31 15.52 -1.41
C TRP A 99 32.53 16.07 -0.20
N PRO A 100 33.22 16.58 0.84
CA PRO A 100 32.56 17.17 2.00
C PRO A 100 31.51 18.25 1.64
N GLU A 101 31.80 19.08 0.62
CA GLU A 101 30.88 20.10 0.12
C GLU A 101 29.66 19.51 -0.61
N GLU A 102 29.82 18.39 -1.33
CA GLU A 102 28.72 17.71 -1.99
C GLU A 102 27.78 17.05 -0.98
N ALA A 103 28.34 16.38 0.04
CA ALA A 103 27.56 15.82 1.14
C ALA A 103 26.78 16.93 1.89
N LYS A 104 27.39 18.11 2.06
CA LYS A 104 26.77 19.30 2.63
C LYS A 104 25.64 19.83 1.76
N LEU A 105 25.82 19.86 0.45
CA LEU A 105 24.79 20.23 -0.52
C LEU A 105 23.58 19.30 -0.47
N VAL A 106 23.79 17.98 -0.34
CA VAL A 106 22.70 17.01 -0.19
C VAL A 106 21.91 17.26 1.10
N ARG A 107 22.59 17.53 2.23
CA ARG A 107 21.91 17.89 3.49
C ARG A 107 21.08 19.16 3.33
N TRP A 108 21.62 20.17 2.65
CA TRP A 108 20.89 21.39 2.35
C TRP A 108 19.65 21.13 1.49
N LEU A 109 19.75 20.26 0.48
CA LEU A 109 18.62 19.90 -0.38
C LEU A 109 17.49 19.24 0.42
N ILE A 110 17.85 18.28 1.28
CA ILE A 110 16.89 17.56 2.14
C ILE A 110 16.23 18.52 3.11
N LEU A 111 17.00 19.43 3.72
CA LEU A 111 16.49 20.44 4.64
C LEU A 111 15.53 21.40 3.93
N THR A 112 15.92 21.91 2.75
CA THR A 112 15.12 22.84 1.94
C THR A 112 13.78 22.22 1.54
N HIS A 113 13.76 20.91 1.30
CA HIS A 113 12.56 20.17 0.91
C HIS A 113 12.05 19.26 2.04
N GLU A 114 12.29 19.62 3.31
CA GLU A 114 12.03 18.70 4.43
C GLU A 114 10.56 18.26 4.54
N LEU A 115 9.63 19.08 4.05
CA LEU A 115 8.19 18.78 4.02
C LEU A 115 7.79 17.78 2.93
N ALA A 116 8.62 17.60 1.90
CA ALA A 116 8.39 16.62 0.84
C ALA A 116 8.71 15.19 1.30
N PHE A 117 9.61 15.05 2.27
CA PHE A 117 9.99 13.76 2.85
C PHE A 117 9.09 13.43 4.06
N ALA A 118 8.83 12.13 4.22
CA ALA A 118 8.11 11.59 5.36
C ALA A 118 9.02 10.57 6.07
N TRP A 119 9.43 10.91 7.28
CA TRP A 119 10.22 10.05 8.17
C TRP A 119 9.32 9.19 9.05
N GLU A 120 8.10 9.67 9.32
CA GLU A 120 7.07 9.00 10.09
C GLU A 120 5.75 8.90 9.32
N ALA A 121 4.87 7.98 9.75
CA ALA A 121 3.58 7.77 9.09
C ALA A 121 2.64 9.00 9.19
N SER A 122 2.82 9.82 10.22
CA SER A 122 2.11 11.10 10.45
C SER A 122 2.50 12.18 9.44
N GLU A 123 3.73 12.15 8.92
CA GLU A 123 4.26 13.11 7.96
C GLU A 123 3.90 12.80 6.51
N ARG A 124 3.16 11.70 6.29
CA ARG A 124 2.72 11.26 4.97
C ARG A 124 1.92 12.36 4.26
N GLY A 125 2.36 12.72 3.06
CA GLY A 125 1.64 13.65 2.20
C GLY A 125 0.30 13.11 1.70
N ARG A 126 -0.60 14.03 1.35
CA ARG A 126 -1.83 13.76 0.61
C ARG A 126 -1.74 14.45 -0.74
N LEU A 127 -2.40 13.89 -1.75
CA LEU A 127 -2.56 14.61 -3.01
C LEU A 127 -3.48 15.80 -2.75
N ASP A 128 -3.10 16.95 -3.29
CA ASP A 128 -3.89 18.17 -3.19
C ASP A 128 -5.16 18.02 -4.02
N GLU A 129 -6.33 18.17 -3.39
CA GLU A 129 -7.64 18.02 -4.03
C GLU A 129 -7.87 19.04 -5.16
N ARG A 130 -7.15 20.18 -5.14
CA ARG A 130 -7.18 21.17 -6.23
C ARG A 130 -6.67 20.59 -7.55
N TYR A 131 -5.71 19.68 -7.48
CA TYR A 131 -5.10 19.05 -8.65
C TYR A 131 -5.63 17.64 -8.90
N PHE A 132 -6.01 16.94 -7.82
CA PHE A 132 -6.46 15.56 -7.81
C PHE A 132 -7.77 15.45 -7.03
N PRO A 133 -8.93 15.72 -7.66
CA PRO A 133 -10.21 15.59 -6.98
C PRO A 133 -10.44 14.14 -6.53
N PRO A 134 -11.27 13.92 -5.48
CA PRO A 134 -11.58 12.58 -4.99
C PRO A 134 -12.05 11.64 -6.10
N TYR A 135 -11.43 10.45 -6.16
CA TYR A 135 -11.76 9.45 -7.17
C TYR A 135 -13.14 8.83 -6.91
N LYS A 136 -14.03 8.92 -7.89
CA LYS A 136 -15.35 8.27 -7.85
C LYS A 136 -15.25 6.89 -8.50
N ILE A 137 -15.56 5.84 -7.74
CA ILE A 137 -15.59 4.46 -8.27
C ILE A 137 -16.94 4.24 -8.94
N PRO A 138 -17.01 4.00 -10.27
CA PRO A 138 -18.26 3.65 -10.93
C PRO A 138 -18.73 2.27 -10.47
N THR A 139 -20.00 2.16 -10.11
CA THR A 139 -20.63 0.90 -9.70
C THR A 139 -21.74 0.52 -10.67
N VAL A 140 -21.92 -0.79 -10.87
CA VAL A 140 -23.09 -1.35 -11.56
C VAL A 140 -24.17 -1.69 -10.52
N PRO A 141 -25.45 -1.82 -10.88
CA PRO A 141 -26.46 -2.30 -9.93
C PRO A 141 -26.05 -3.64 -9.31
N HIS A 142 -25.88 -3.68 -7.99
CA HIS A 142 -25.48 -4.87 -7.25
C HIS A 142 -25.95 -4.79 -5.80
N ALA A 143 -26.04 -5.96 -5.15
CA ALA A 143 -26.21 -6.02 -3.71
C ALA A 143 -24.86 -5.76 -3.01
N PRO A 144 -24.80 -4.94 -1.95
CA PRO A 144 -23.58 -4.76 -1.18
C PRO A 144 -23.16 -6.09 -0.54
N TRP A 145 -21.85 -6.36 -0.50
CA TRP A 145 -21.34 -7.57 0.14
C TRP A 145 -20.90 -7.29 1.57
N SER A 146 -21.33 -8.13 2.50
CA SER A 146 -20.87 -8.14 3.88
C SER A 146 -20.32 -9.51 4.23
N GLN A 147 -18.98 -9.61 4.20
CA GLN A 147 -18.28 -10.85 4.53
C GLN A 147 -17.83 -10.83 5.99
N ARG A 148 -18.04 -11.95 6.69
CA ARG A 148 -17.46 -12.14 8.03
C ARG A 148 -15.94 -12.20 7.93
N ASN A 149 -15.26 -11.41 8.75
CA ASN A 149 -13.81 -11.38 8.86
C ASN A 149 -13.22 -12.69 9.38
N ILE A 150 -11.99 -12.96 8.98
CA ILE A 150 -11.19 -14.07 9.51
C ILE A 150 -10.80 -13.71 10.95
N PRO A 151 -11.01 -14.61 11.93
CA PRO A 151 -10.60 -14.35 13.31
C PRO A 151 -9.10 -14.05 13.41
N VAL A 152 -8.75 -12.99 14.14
CA VAL A 152 -7.36 -12.63 14.42
C VAL A 152 -6.84 -13.51 15.55
N PRO A 153 -5.68 -14.19 15.40
CA PRO A 153 -5.09 -14.96 16.47
C PRO A 153 -4.80 -14.11 17.72
N PRO A 154 -4.98 -14.65 18.94
CA PRO A 154 -4.73 -13.91 20.17
C PRO A 154 -3.29 -13.38 20.29
N SER A 155 -2.31 -14.11 19.75
CA SER A 155 -0.89 -13.70 19.79
C SER A 155 -0.59 -12.44 18.97
N THR A 156 -1.38 -12.12 17.95
CA THR A 156 -1.13 -11.00 17.03
C THR A 156 -2.09 -9.83 17.23
N ILE A 157 -3.10 -9.97 18.09
CA ILE A 157 -4.17 -8.98 18.25
C ILE A 157 -3.66 -7.60 18.71
N GLY A 158 -2.65 -7.57 19.60
CA GLY A 158 -2.06 -6.33 20.10
C GLY A 158 -1.39 -5.53 18.98
N GLU A 159 -0.58 -6.21 18.17
CA GLU A 159 0.13 -5.61 17.04
C GLU A 159 -0.84 -5.14 15.93
N VAL A 160 -1.86 -5.95 15.63
CA VAL A 160 -2.92 -5.58 14.69
C VAL A 160 -3.68 -4.33 15.16
N THR A 161 -4.01 -4.27 16.45
CA THR A 161 -4.70 -3.12 17.05
C THR A 161 -3.84 -1.86 16.96
N ARG A 162 -2.53 -1.97 17.23
CA ARG A 162 -1.56 -0.88 17.07
C ARG A 162 -1.55 -0.35 15.64
N ILE A 163 -1.43 -1.24 14.64
CA ILE A 163 -1.43 -0.86 13.21
C ILE A 163 -2.73 -0.15 12.82
N ILE A 164 -3.89 -0.63 13.27
CA ILE A 164 -5.18 0.01 12.97
C ILE A 164 -5.24 1.42 13.57
N LYS A 165 -4.85 1.58 14.84
CA LYS A 165 -4.82 2.90 15.51
C LYS A 165 -3.89 3.88 14.81
N GLU A 166 -2.70 3.45 14.38
CA GLU A 166 -1.76 4.29 13.62
C GLU A 166 -2.32 4.71 12.26
N LYS A 167 -3.04 3.81 11.57
CA LYS A 167 -3.72 4.14 10.31
C LYS A 167 -4.88 5.12 10.50
N ILE A 168 -5.60 5.03 11.62
CA ILE A 168 -6.63 6.01 11.98
C ILE A 168 -5.99 7.36 12.29
N ALA A 169 -4.93 7.39 13.12
CA ALA A 169 -4.23 8.62 13.48
C ALA A 169 -3.60 9.34 12.27
N SER A 170 -3.11 8.59 11.28
CA SER A 170 -2.62 9.16 10.02
C SER A 170 -3.72 9.59 9.03
N GLY A 171 -4.99 9.31 9.33
CA GLY A 171 -6.14 9.60 8.47
C GLY A 171 -6.24 8.71 7.24
N VAL A 172 -5.63 7.52 7.27
CA VAL A 172 -5.74 6.51 6.20
C VAL A 172 -7.03 5.72 6.37
N TYR A 173 -7.40 5.44 7.62
CA TYR A 173 -8.61 4.74 7.98
C TYR A 173 -9.56 5.66 8.73
N GLU A 174 -10.84 5.51 8.45
CA GLU A 174 -11.91 6.26 9.08
C GLU A 174 -13.00 5.29 9.55
N PRO A 175 -13.64 5.53 10.70
CA PRO A 175 -14.84 4.80 11.09
C PRO A 175 -15.95 4.98 10.04
N SER A 176 -16.63 3.90 9.69
CA SER A 176 -17.70 3.93 8.69
C SER A 176 -18.84 2.97 9.05
N THR A 177 -20.06 3.37 8.70
CA THR A 177 -21.28 2.56 8.81
C THR A 177 -21.71 1.97 7.46
N ALA A 178 -20.74 1.68 6.58
CA ALA A 178 -21.01 1.17 5.23
C ALA A 178 -21.60 -0.25 5.22
N ALA A 179 -22.44 -0.53 4.21
CA ALA A 179 -22.96 -1.87 3.94
C ALA A 179 -21.91 -2.84 3.36
N TYR A 180 -20.76 -2.31 2.92
CA TYR A 180 -19.66 -3.09 2.36
C TYR A 180 -18.67 -3.54 3.45
N ARG A 181 -18.37 -4.84 3.48
CA ARG A 181 -17.32 -5.41 4.33
C ARG A 181 -16.60 -6.55 3.62
N SER A 182 -15.31 -6.37 3.39
CA SER A 182 -14.42 -7.40 2.82
C SER A 182 -13.60 -8.08 3.92
N ARG A 183 -13.26 -9.35 3.70
CA ARG A 183 -12.28 -10.06 4.55
C ARG A 183 -10.91 -9.42 4.41
N TRP A 184 -10.19 -9.34 5.52
CA TRP A 184 -8.77 -9.06 5.54
C TRP A 184 -8.06 -10.06 6.47
N PHE A 185 -6.76 -10.20 6.29
CA PHE A 185 -5.91 -11.06 7.09
C PHE A 185 -4.53 -10.43 7.31
N CYS A 186 -3.73 -11.04 8.17
CA CYS A 186 -2.38 -10.57 8.47
C CYS A 186 -1.34 -11.43 7.76
N VAL A 187 -0.33 -10.78 7.21
CA VAL A 187 0.85 -11.42 6.62
C VAL A 187 2.09 -10.91 7.33
N VAL A 188 2.97 -11.82 7.73
CA VAL A 188 4.28 -11.47 8.31
C VAL A 188 5.18 -10.92 7.19
N LYS A 189 5.83 -9.78 7.43
CA LYS A 189 6.78 -9.19 6.47
C LYS A 189 8.09 -10.00 6.43
N LYS A 190 8.96 -9.66 5.48
CA LYS A 190 10.28 -10.30 5.29
C LYS A 190 11.17 -10.24 6.53
N ASP A 191 10.95 -9.28 7.42
CA ASP A 191 11.66 -9.15 8.70
C ASP A 191 11.26 -10.22 9.73
N GLY A 192 10.25 -11.06 9.45
CA GLY A 192 9.78 -12.14 10.32
C GLY A 192 9.03 -11.67 11.56
N LYS A 193 8.85 -10.35 11.75
CA LYS A 193 8.29 -9.77 12.98
C LYS A 193 7.12 -8.84 12.70
N SER A 194 7.24 -7.96 11.72
CA SER A 194 6.22 -6.95 11.45
C SER A 194 5.05 -7.57 10.71
N LEU A 195 3.83 -7.11 11.04
CA LEU A 195 2.62 -7.52 10.35
C LEU A 195 2.22 -6.53 9.24
N ARG A 196 1.60 -7.06 8.20
CA ARG A 196 0.89 -6.31 7.15
C ARG A 196 -0.54 -6.80 7.08
N LEU A 197 -1.48 -5.87 7.13
CA LEU A 197 -2.90 -6.14 6.87
C LEU A 197 -3.12 -6.18 5.36
N VAL A 198 -3.76 -7.25 4.87
CA VAL A 198 -4.08 -7.52 3.46
C VAL A 198 -5.57 -7.75 3.31
#